data_AF-Q7S481-F1
#
_entry.id   AF-Q7S481-F1
#
_cell.length_a   1.000
_cell.length_b   1.000
_cell.length_c   1.000
_cell.angle_alpha   90.00
_cell.angle_beta   90.00
_cell.angle_gamma   90.00
#
_symmetry.space_group_name_H-M   'P 1'
#
loop_
_entity.id
_entity.type
_entity.pdbx_description
1 polymer ?
#
loop_
_entity_poly.entity_id
_entity_poly.type
_entity_poly.pdbx_seq_one_letter_code
_entity_poly.pdbx_strand_id
1 'polypeptide(L)'
;MASTSGLTRRRGAGGGSSDVGGGGGGGGASDTRDVGPDTSYETGENGHRIAFDPRDLSESAERSKQPKLTLMEEVLLLGIKDREGYLSFWNDNISYALRGCIVLELAFRGRISMQKDSSRRRFPLADRIIEVIDDTLTGEVLLDEALKMMKTSEKMSVSSWIDLMSGETWNLMKIGYQLKQVRERLAKGLVDKGILRTEKRNFLLFDMATHPVVEGAAKEDIRRRVRNVLTQRTVVLTPTQYLPEDLEFRYVRTIAMVCAAHAANVLENALSTLGHEARENAFSMADELLLQYSQWPFAARPLPGGNGGVGANLPQVINEEVNKAKDKELQLEVVAACLSVFTRLDSLL
;
A
#
# COMPACT_ATOMS: atom_id res chain seq x y z
N MET A 1 25.29 15.83 -38.55
CA MET A 1 24.65 14.87 -39.47
C MET A 1 23.54 14.18 -38.69
N ALA A 2 22.31 14.65 -38.87
CA ALA A 2 21.13 14.14 -38.18
C ALA A 2 20.51 12.99 -38.99
N SER A 3 20.03 11.95 -38.32
CA SER A 3 19.18 10.93 -38.92
C SER A 3 17.93 10.73 -38.06
N THR A 4 16.89 11.49 -38.42
CA THR A 4 15.49 11.28 -38.06
C THR A 4 14.93 10.08 -38.83
N SER A 5 14.34 9.11 -38.12
CA SER A 5 13.57 8.01 -38.73
C SER A 5 12.20 7.96 -38.07
N GLY A 6 11.17 8.32 -38.86
CA GLY A 6 9.82 8.60 -38.41
C GLY A 6 8.90 7.39 -38.27
N LEU A 7 7.82 7.65 -37.54
CA LEU A 7 6.65 6.81 -37.36
C LEU A 7 6.04 6.38 -38.71
N THR A 8 5.70 5.09 -38.84
CA THR A 8 4.85 4.60 -39.93
C THR A 8 3.49 4.16 -39.38
N ARG A 9 2.45 4.92 -39.75
CA ARG A 9 1.03 4.62 -39.54
C ARG A 9 0.63 3.39 -40.36
N ARG A 10 0.05 2.38 -39.71
CA ARG A 10 -0.60 1.23 -40.37
C ARG A 10 -2.03 1.62 -40.75
N ARG A 11 -2.28 1.91 -42.04
CA ARG A 11 -3.64 1.99 -42.62
C ARG A 11 -4.15 0.58 -42.90
N GLY A 12 -5.41 0.33 -42.53
CA GLY A 12 -6.13 -0.89 -42.86
C GLY A 12 -6.39 -1.00 -44.36
N ALA A 13 -6.21 -2.20 -44.90
CA ALA A 13 -6.63 -2.58 -46.22
C ALA A 13 -7.90 -3.41 -46.09
N GLY A 14 -9.04 -2.83 -46.52
CA GLY A 14 -10.21 -3.59 -46.91
C GLY A 14 -10.00 -4.11 -48.34
N GLY A 15 -10.18 -5.41 -48.53
CA GLY A 15 -10.19 -6.04 -49.84
C GLY A 15 -11.37 -7.00 -49.90
N GLY A 16 -12.40 -6.62 -50.66
CA GLY A 16 -13.49 -7.50 -51.04
C GLY A 16 -13.12 -8.32 -52.28
N SER A 17 -13.63 -9.55 -52.35
CA SER A 17 -13.84 -10.30 -53.59
C SER A 17 -14.98 -11.29 -53.37
N SER A 18 -16.04 -11.14 -54.17
CA SER A 18 -16.98 -12.18 -54.61
C SER A 18 -16.24 -13.20 -55.51
N ASP A 19 -16.67 -14.42 -55.85
CA ASP A 19 -17.97 -15.11 -55.89
C ASP A 19 -17.71 -16.64 -56.05
N VAL A 20 -18.81 -17.41 -56.12
CA VAL A 20 -19.04 -18.74 -56.72
C VAL A 20 -19.42 -19.84 -55.71
N GLY A 21 -20.69 -20.23 -55.78
CA GLY A 21 -21.35 -21.23 -54.95
C GLY A 21 -21.31 -22.67 -55.50
N GLY A 22 -21.83 -23.58 -54.66
CA GLY A 22 -22.08 -24.99 -54.94
C GLY A 22 -22.71 -25.64 -53.70
N GLY A 23 -23.87 -26.27 -53.85
CA GLY A 23 -24.79 -26.57 -52.75
C GLY A 23 -24.49 -27.79 -51.87
N GLY A 24 -25.14 -27.79 -50.69
CA GLY A 24 -25.91 -28.92 -50.18
C GLY A 24 -25.25 -29.84 -49.14
N GLY A 25 -25.81 -29.88 -47.93
CA GLY A 25 -25.66 -31.01 -47.00
C GLY A 25 -25.53 -30.60 -45.54
N GLY A 26 -26.53 -30.95 -44.71
CA GLY A 26 -26.59 -30.62 -43.29
C GLY A 26 -25.63 -31.40 -42.39
N GLY A 27 -25.41 -30.87 -41.19
CA GLY A 27 -24.69 -31.51 -40.11
C GLY A 27 -24.33 -30.50 -39.03
N GLY A 28 -24.93 -30.63 -37.83
CA GLY A 28 -24.72 -29.71 -36.72
C GLY A 28 -23.34 -29.81 -36.09
N ALA A 29 -22.87 -28.72 -35.48
CA ALA A 29 -21.85 -28.73 -34.44
C ALA A 29 -21.81 -27.40 -33.67
N SER A 30 -21.93 -27.52 -32.35
CA SER A 30 -21.33 -26.71 -31.27
C SER A 30 -21.37 -25.18 -31.34
N ASP A 31 -22.24 -24.60 -30.50
CA ASP A 31 -22.17 -23.23 -29.97
C ASP A 31 -20.91 -23.08 -29.10
N THR A 32 -19.75 -22.84 -29.72
CA THR A 32 -18.58 -22.29 -29.03
C THR A 32 -18.75 -20.77 -28.99
N ARG A 33 -19.36 -20.27 -27.92
CA ARG A 33 -19.37 -18.85 -27.61
C ARG A 33 -17.94 -18.39 -27.36
N ASP A 34 -17.40 -17.73 -28.37
CA ASP A 34 -16.21 -16.91 -28.33
C ASP A 34 -16.44 -15.80 -27.29
N VAL A 35 -15.77 -15.89 -26.14
CA VAL A 35 -15.82 -14.86 -25.09
C VAL A 35 -14.95 -13.69 -25.57
N GLY A 36 -15.50 -12.89 -26.47
CA GLY A 36 -14.96 -11.56 -26.80
C GLY A 36 -15.12 -10.62 -25.60
N PRO A 37 -14.30 -9.55 -25.49
CA PRO A 37 -14.45 -8.57 -24.43
C PRO A 37 -15.83 -7.89 -24.55
N ASP A 38 -16.66 -8.04 -23.52
CA ASP A 38 -17.98 -7.41 -23.43
C ASP A 38 -17.82 -5.88 -23.39
N THR A 39 -17.88 -5.24 -24.55
CA THR A 39 -17.87 -3.77 -24.64
C THR A 39 -19.24 -3.23 -24.28
N SER A 40 -19.32 -2.47 -23.19
CA SER A 40 -20.54 -1.84 -22.70
C SER A 40 -20.61 -0.38 -23.15
N TYR A 41 -21.81 0.16 -23.32
CA TYR A 41 -22.03 1.51 -23.84
C TYR A 41 -22.84 2.32 -22.85
N GLU A 42 -22.31 3.46 -22.41
CA GLU A 42 -23.06 4.47 -21.66
C GLU A 42 -23.39 5.66 -22.57
N THR A 43 -24.58 6.21 -22.40
CA THR A 43 -25.05 7.37 -23.17
C THR A 43 -24.73 8.62 -22.36
N GLY A 44 -23.68 9.36 -22.72
CA GLY A 44 -23.36 10.61 -22.05
C GLY A 44 -24.46 11.67 -22.27
N GLU A 45 -24.53 12.68 -21.39
CA GLU A 45 -25.53 13.78 -21.45
C GLU A 45 -25.59 14.49 -22.81
N ASN A 46 -24.52 14.42 -23.61
CA ASN A 46 -24.43 15.01 -24.96
C ASN A 46 -24.68 14.02 -26.11
N GLY A 47 -25.28 12.85 -25.84
CA GLY A 47 -25.63 11.85 -26.86
C GLY A 47 -24.44 11.11 -27.48
N HIS A 48 -23.23 11.27 -26.94
CA HIS A 48 -22.05 10.52 -27.36
C HIS A 48 -22.02 9.17 -26.64
N ARG A 49 -21.97 8.07 -27.41
CA ARG A 49 -21.84 6.71 -26.85
C ARG A 49 -20.38 6.48 -26.53
N ILE A 50 -20.06 6.38 -25.24
CA ILE A 50 -18.71 6.05 -24.78
C ILE A 50 -18.68 4.53 -24.64
N ALA A 51 -17.88 3.88 -25.49
CA ALA A 51 -17.56 2.46 -25.31
C ALA A 51 -16.59 2.35 -24.13
N PHE A 52 -16.97 1.57 -23.12
CA PHE A 52 -16.13 1.27 -21.97
C PHE A 52 -16.07 -0.24 -21.75
N ASP A 53 -14.94 -0.75 -21.27
CA ASP A 53 -14.89 -2.11 -20.73
C ASP A 53 -15.49 -2.06 -19.32
N PRO A 54 -16.54 -2.84 -18.99
CA PRO A 54 -17.12 -2.87 -17.65
C PRO A 54 -16.09 -3.20 -16.57
N ARG A 55 -14.98 -3.88 -16.91
CA ARG A 55 -13.85 -4.09 -16.00
C ARG A 55 -13.14 -2.78 -15.65
N ASP A 56 -12.97 -1.87 -16.61
CA ASP A 56 -12.35 -0.55 -16.37
C ASP A 56 -13.16 0.31 -15.39
N LEU A 57 -14.50 0.26 -15.47
CA LEU A 57 -15.37 0.93 -14.49
C LEU A 57 -15.24 0.31 -13.10
N SER A 58 -15.19 -1.01 -13.01
CA SER A 58 -15.04 -1.70 -11.72
C SER A 58 -13.69 -1.43 -11.06
N GLU A 59 -12.60 -1.44 -11.84
CA GLU A 59 -11.26 -1.08 -11.39
C GLU A 59 -11.18 0.40 -10.97
N SER A 60 -11.85 1.30 -11.70
CA SER A 60 -11.92 2.72 -11.34
C SER A 60 -12.66 2.96 -10.03
N ALA A 61 -13.78 2.26 -9.80
CA ALA A 61 -14.57 2.38 -8.58
C ALA A 61 -13.83 1.80 -7.35
N GLU A 62 -13.05 0.73 -7.55
CA GLU A 62 -12.22 0.18 -6.49
C GLU A 62 -11.02 1.08 -6.18
N ARG A 63 -10.35 1.60 -7.22
CA ARG A 63 -9.26 2.58 -7.05
C ARG A 63 -9.73 3.85 -6.34
N SER A 64 -10.95 4.32 -6.60
CA SER A 64 -11.49 5.51 -5.91
C SER A 64 -11.73 5.31 -4.41
N LYS A 65 -11.89 4.05 -3.95
CA LYS A 65 -12.04 3.73 -2.52
C LYS A 65 -10.70 3.67 -1.78
N GLN A 66 -9.59 3.57 -2.50
CA GLN A 66 -8.26 3.48 -1.92
C GLN A 66 -7.65 4.87 -1.69
N PRO A 67 -6.81 5.06 -0.66
CA PRO A 67 -6.12 6.32 -0.49
C PRO A 67 -5.16 6.57 -1.66
N LYS A 68 -4.98 7.84 -2.01
CA LYS A 68 -4.06 8.25 -3.10
C LYS A 68 -2.61 7.81 -2.85
N LEU A 69 -2.23 7.68 -1.58
CA LEU A 69 -0.92 7.23 -1.14
C LEU A 69 -1.01 5.87 -0.45
N THR A 70 -0.07 4.99 -0.76
CA THR A 70 0.16 3.75 -0.03
C THR A 70 0.90 4.04 1.28
N LEU A 71 0.81 3.14 2.26
CA LEU A 71 1.59 3.24 3.51
C LEU A 71 3.10 3.31 3.24
N MET A 72 3.60 2.57 2.25
CA MET A 72 5.01 2.63 1.84
C MET A 72 5.42 4.04 1.43
N GLU A 73 4.57 4.72 0.66
CA GLU A 73 4.81 6.08 0.19
C GLU A 73 4.70 7.11 1.31
N GLU A 74 3.74 6.96 2.24
CA GLU A 74 3.62 7.85 3.40
C GLU A 74 4.89 7.79 4.28
N VAL A 75 5.37 6.57 4.59
CA VAL A 75 6.60 6.36 5.36
C VAL A 75 7.82 6.89 4.61
N LEU A 76 7.90 6.65 3.29
CA LEU A 76 8.99 7.18 2.47
C LEU A 76 8.99 8.73 2.46
N LEU A 77 7.83 9.36 2.32
CA LEU A 77 7.69 10.83 2.31
C LEU A 77 8.14 11.45 3.63
N LEU A 78 7.88 10.80 4.77
CA LEU A 78 8.38 11.24 6.08
C LEU A 78 9.92 11.25 6.13
N GLY A 79 10.58 10.29 5.48
CA GLY A 79 12.05 10.21 5.43
C GLY A 79 12.73 11.13 4.40
N ILE A 80 12.02 11.58 3.35
CA ILE A 80 12.60 12.41 2.27
C ILE A 80 12.86 13.83 2.80
N LYS A 81 13.93 14.50 2.36
CA LYS A 81 14.10 15.93 2.61
C LYS A 81 13.39 16.78 1.55
N ASP A 82 12.75 17.86 1.99
CA ASP A 82 11.82 18.65 1.17
C ASP A 82 12.50 19.27 -0.07
N ARG A 83 13.72 19.81 0.08
CA ARG A 83 14.44 20.50 -1.01
C ARG A 83 15.38 19.57 -1.78
N GLU A 84 15.98 18.62 -1.09
CA GLU A 84 17.03 17.79 -1.64
C GLU A 84 16.49 16.56 -2.36
N GLY A 85 15.29 16.09 -2.00
CA GLY A 85 14.62 15.01 -2.72
C GLY A 85 15.27 13.64 -2.59
N TYR A 86 16.12 13.47 -1.57
CA TYR A 86 16.66 12.18 -1.14
C TYR A 86 16.34 11.97 0.34
N LEU A 87 16.37 10.70 0.76
CA LEU A 87 16.15 10.32 2.15
C LEU A 87 17.28 10.80 3.03
N SER A 88 16.98 11.30 4.23
CA SER A 88 18.01 11.68 5.20
C SER A 88 18.98 10.53 5.48
N PHE A 89 18.47 9.30 5.55
CA PHE A 89 19.24 8.08 5.65
C PHE A 89 18.40 6.90 5.12
N TRP A 90 18.95 6.07 4.24
CA TRP A 90 18.34 4.79 3.86
C TRP A 90 19.12 3.69 4.56
N ASN A 91 18.43 2.96 5.42
CA ASN A 91 19.00 1.87 6.21
C ASN A 91 18.12 0.61 6.09
N ASP A 92 18.57 -0.45 6.74
CA ASP A 92 17.86 -1.73 6.72
C ASP A 92 16.53 -1.65 7.48
N ASN A 93 16.41 -0.78 8.49
CA ASN A 93 15.14 -0.55 9.20
C ASN A 93 14.02 -0.02 8.30
N ILE A 94 14.25 1.07 7.56
CA ILE A 94 13.25 1.58 6.61
C ILE A 94 13.02 0.57 5.48
N SER A 95 14.07 -0.09 5.01
CA SER A 95 13.98 -1.13 3.99
C SER A 95 13.02 -2.25 4.42
N TYR A 96 13.21 -2.80 5.62
CA TYR A 96 12.41 -3.89 6.18
C TYR A 96 11.00 -3.43 6.55
N ALA A 97 10.85 -2.26 7.18
CA ALA A 97 9.56 -1.68 7.54
C ALA A 97 8.66 -1.42 6.31
N LEU A 98 9.25 -1.03 5.16
CA LEU A 98 8.51 -0.88 3.91
C LEU A 98 7.94 -2.21 3.39
N ARG A 99 8.60 -3.35 3.64
CA ARG A 99 8.04 -4.68 3.30
C ARG A 99 6.89 -5.05 4.22
N GLY A 100 6.97 -4.69 5.50
CA GLY A 100 5.82 -4.76 6.40
C GLY A 100 4.66 -3.89 5.92
N CYS A 101 4.93 -2.68 5.44
CA CYS A 101 3.92 -1.81 4.84
C CYS A 101 3.24 -2.43 3.62
N ILE A 102 3.95 -3.21 2.80
CA ILE A 102 3.34 -3.97 1.68
C ILE A 102 2.32 -4.97 2.21
N VAL A 103 2.66 -5.74 3.25
CA VAL A 103 1.72 -6.69 3.86
C VAL A 103 0.51 -5.98 4.48
N LEU A 104 0.74 -4.87 5.20
CA LEU A 104 -0.32 -4.03 5.75
C LEU A 104 -1.27 -3.53 4.66
N GLU A 105 -0.72 -2.99 3.58
CA GLU A 105 -1.49 -2.42 2.48
C GLU A 105 -2.31 -3.49 1.75
N LEU A 106 -1.74 -4.68 1.52
CA LEU A 106 -2.49 -5.82 0.95
C LEU A 106 -3.63 -6.28 1.88
N ALA A 107 -3.42 -6.27 3.19
CA ALA A 107 -4.45 -6.62 4.16
C ALA A 107 -5.59 -5.59 4.18
N PHE A 108 -5.26 -4.28 4.21
CA PHE A 108 -6.28 -3.22 4.16
C PHE A 108 -7.07 -3.21 2.85
N ARG A 109 -6.45 -3.61 1.74
CA ARG A 109 -7.11 -3.75 0.43
C ARG A 109 -7.94 -5.04 0.32
N GLY A 110 -7.92 -5.91 1.33
CA GLY A 110 -8.67 -7.16 1.31
C GLY A 110 -8.09 -8.20 0.34
N ARG A 111 -6.80 -8.12 0.00
CA ARG A 111 -6.12 -9.07 -0.89
C ARG A 111 -5.63 -10.31 -0.15
N ILE A 112 -5.24 -10.14 1.10
CA ILE A 112 -4.73 -11.22 1.96
C ILE A 112 -5.47 -11.25 3.29
N SER A 113 -5.57 -12.44 3.89
CA SER A 113 -6.08 -12.63 5.24
C SER A 113 -5.31 -13.72 5.98
N MET A 114 -5.49 -13.80 7.30
CA MET A 114 -5.07 -14.99 8.05
C MET A 114 -5.75 -16.24 7.50
N GLN A 115 -5.03 -17.35 7.51
CA GLN A 115 -5.61 -18.66 7.18
C GLN A 115 -6.78 -18.96 8.12
N LYS A 116 -7.89 -19.42 7.55
CA LYS A 116 -9.14 -19.71 8.28
C LYS A 116 -9.08 -21.02 9.09
N ASP A 117 -8.03 -21.18 9.89
CA ASP A 117 -7.82 -22.30 10.80
C ASP A 117 -7.71 -21.80 12.25
N SER A 118 -8.53 -22.34 13.14
CA SER A 118 -8.51 -22.02 14.58
C SER A 118 -7.20 -22.43 15.26
N SER A 119 -6.50 -23.44 14.73
CA SER A 119 -5.23 -23.92 15.28
C SER A 119 -4.13 -22.86 15.23
N ARG A 120 -4.24 -21.87 14.33
CA ARG A 120 -3.28 -20.75 14.18
C ARG A 120 -3.03 -19.99 15.48
N ARG A 121 -4.02 -19.96 16.38
CA ARG A 121 -3.95 -19.24 17.66
C ARG A 121 -2.90 -19.83 18.62
N ARG A 122 -2.40 -21.05 18.33
CA ARG A 122 -1.29 -21.68 19.05
C ARG A 122 0.06 -21.02 18.75
N PHE A 123 0.16 -20.30 17.63
CA PHE A 123 1.37 -19.62 17.21
C PHE A 123 1.33 -18.12 17.56
N PRO A 124 2.50 -17.50 17.85
CA PRO A 124 2.64 -16.06 17.93
C PRO A 124 2.09 -15.38 16.66
N LEU A 125 1.59 -14.15 16.79
CA LEU A 125 0.89 -13.46 15.70
C LEU A 125 1.71 -13.39 14.41
N ALA A 126 2.97 -12.99 14.51
CA ALA A 126 3.86 -12.87 13.35
C ALA A 126 4.12 -14.21 12.64
N ASP A 127 4.01 -15.34 13.36
CA ASP A 127 4.27 -16.68 12.83
C ASP A 127 2.99 -17.34 12.28
N ARG A 128 1.85 -16.64 12.33
CA ARG A 128 0.59 -17.11 11.73
C ARG A 128 0.64 -16.98 10.21
N ILE A 129 0.09 -18.00 9.56
CA ILE A 129 0.07 -18.15 8.11
C ILE A 129 -1.00 -17.25 7.48
N ILE A 130 -0.62 -16.57 6.41
CA ILE A 130 -1.53 -15.77 5.57
C ILE A 130 -1.79 -16.44 4.23
N GLU A 131 -2.96 -16.14 3.66
CA GLU A 131 -3.39 -16.61 2.34
C GLU A 131 -3.96 -15.48 1.49
N VAL A 132 -3.80 -15.60 0.18
CA VAL A 132 -4.42 -14.69 -0.80
C VAL A 132 -5.91 -15.04 -0.92
N ILE A 133 -6.76 -14.06 -0.68
CA ILE A 133 -8.23 -14.18 -0.79
C ILE A 133 -8.77 -13.52 -2.06
N ASP A 134 -8.06 -12.54 -2.60
CA ASP A 134 -8.37 -11.83 -3.83
C ASP A 134 -7.05 -11.50 -4.53
N ASP A 135 -6.94 -11.89 -5.80
CA ASP A 135 -5.76 -11.72 -6.64
C ASP A 135 -5.88 -10.58 -7.65
N THR A 136 -6.95 -9.78 -7.55
CA THR A 136 -7.17 -8.60 -8.38
C THR A 136 -6.02 -7.62 -8.21
N LEU A 137 -5.46 -7.16 -9.33
CA LEU A 137 -4.33 -6.22 -9.32
C LEU A 137 -4.74 -4.92 -8.64
N THR A 138 -3.84 -4.39 -7.81
CA THR A 138 -4.02 -3.15 -7.06
C THR A 138 -3.63 -1.92 -7.87
N GLY A 139 -2.86 -2.11 -8.95
CA GLY A 139 -2.30 -1.03 -9.75
C GLY A 139 -1.00 -0.45 -9.21
N GLU A 140 -0.54 -0.93 -8.06
CA GLU A 140 0.72 -0.52 -7.43
C GLU A 140 1.75 -1.63 -7.66
N VAL A 141 2.82 -1.32 -8.40
CA VAL A 141 3.74 -2.34 -8.94
C VAL A 141 4.33 -3.25 -7.86
N LEU A 142 4.65 -2.70 -6.68
CA LEU A 142 5.22 -3.49 -5.58
C LEU A 142 4.20 -4.39 -4.89
N LEU A 143 2.95 -3.92 -4.74
CA LEU A 143 1.88 -4.73 -4.18
C LEU A 143 1.52 -5.88 -5.12
N ASP A 144 1.45 -5.61 -6.42
CA ASP A 144 1.09 -6.59 -7.44
C ASP A 144 2.16 -7.68 -7.60
N GLU A 145 3.44 -7.30 -7.52
CA GLU A 145 4.55 -8.25 -7.51
C GLU A 145 4.51 -9.14 -6.26
N ALA A 146 4.32 -8.55 -5.08
CA ALA A 146 4.18 -9.30 -3.83
C ALA A 146 2.97 -10.24 -3.87
N LEU A 147 1.82 -9.76 -4.34
CA LEU A 147 0.58 -10.54 -4.46
C LEU A 147 0.76 -11.74 -5.40
N LYS A 148 1.43 -11.53 -6.54
CA LYS A 148 1.75 -12.60 -7.49
C LYS A 148 2.64 -13.67 -6.86
N MET A 149 3.68 -13.26 -6.13
CA MET A 149 4.52 -14.20 -5.39
C MET A 149 3.69 -14.99 -4.37
N MET A 150 2.93 -14.29 -3.51
CA MET A 150 2.06 -14.89 -2.49
C MET A 150 1.07 -15.92 -3.04
N LYS A 151 0.53 -15.68 -4.23
CA LYS A 151 -0.41 -16.61 -4.88
C LYS A 151 0.26 -17.89 -5.38
N THR A 152 1.47 -17.78 -5.95
CA THR A 152 2.16 -18.92 -6.60
C THR A 152 2.94 -19.79 -5.63
N SER A 153 3.18 -19.29 -4.42
CA SER A 153 3.97 -19.95 -3.40
C SER A 153 3.11 -20.75 -2.43
N GLU A 154 3.77 -21.58 -1.62
CA GLU A 154 3.12 -22.13 -0.43
C GLU A 154 2.73 -21.02 0.54
N LYS A 155 1.71 -21.29 1.35
CA LYS A 155 1.25 -20.37 2.39
C LYS A 155 2.32 -20.28 3.48
N MET A 156 2.72 -19.05 3.81
CA MET A 156 3.79 -18.77 4.78
C MET A 156 3.31 -17.76 5.83
N SER A 157 4.09 -17.63 6.91
CA SER A 157 3.80 -16.68 7.96
C SER A 157 4.02 -15.22 7.54
N VAL A 158 3.42 -14.29 8.29
CA VAL A 158 3.65 -12.85 8.12
C VAL A 158 5.14 -12.52 8.21
N SER A 159 5.84 -13.03 9.23
CA SER A 159 7.28 -12.86 9.42
C SER A 159 8.07 -13.35 8.20
N SER A 160 7.80 -14.58 7.76
CA SER A 160 8.48 -15.19 6.62
C SER A 160 8.33 -14.37 5.33
N TRP A 161 7.13 -13.83 5.07
CA TRP A 161 6.90 -13.00 3.89
C TRP A 161 7.70 -11.70 3.93
N ILE A 162 7.77 -11.05 5.09
CA ILE A 162 8.55 -9.82 5.25
C ILE A 162 10.05 -10.11 5.08
N ASP A 163 10.56 -11.19 5.68
CA ASP A 163 11.96 -11.62 5.55
C ASP A 163 12.32 -11.95 4.11
N LEU A 164 11.46 -12.70 3.41
CA LEU A 164 11.64 -13.07 2.00
C LEU A 164 11.69 -11.85 1.07
N MET A 165 10.74 -10.92 1.22
CA MET A 165 10.69 -9.71 0.40
C MET A 165 11.82 -8.74 0.71
N SER A 166 12.41 -8.83 1.90
CA SER A 166 13.56 -8.02 2.33
C SER A 166 14.89 -8.64 1.91
N GLY A 167 14.93 -9.96 1.76
CA GLY A 167 16.15 -10.72 1.45
C GLY A 167 16.91 -11.21 2.69
N GLU A 168 16.25 -11.21 3.86
CA GLU A 168 16.83 -11.64 5.15
C GLU A 168 16.78 -13.16 5.36
N THR A 169 16.18 -13.90 4.43
CA THR A 169 16.09 -15.36 4.52
C THR A 169 17.37 -16.05 4.03
N TRP A 170 17.72 -17.16 4.67
CA TRP A 170 18.77 -18.07 4.21
C TRP A 170 18.27 -19.14 3.22
N ASN A 171 16.98 -19.12 2.85
CA ASN A 171 16.42 -20.10 1.94
C ASN A 171 16.81 -19.83 0.47
N LEU A 172 17.84 -20.53 0.00
CA LEU A 172 18.38 -20.41 -1.37
C LEU A 172 17.33 -20.66 -2.46
N MET A 173 16.34 -21.53 -2.22
CA MET A 173 15.28 -21.82 -3.19
C MET A 173 14.32 -20.64 -3.39
N LYS A 174 14.30 -19.69 -2.45
CA LYS A 174 13.42 -18.52 -2.46
C LYS A 174 14.18 -17.18 -2.56
N ILE A 175 15.46 -17.21 -2.97
CA ILE A 175 16.27 -16.00 -3.14
C ILE A 175 15.69 -15.00 -4.16
N GLY A 176 14.85 -15.49 -5.09
CA GLY A 176 14.15 -14.67 -6.07
C GLY A 176 12.98 -13.85 -5.52
N TYR A 177 12.63 -14.00 -4.24
CA TYR A 177 11.45 -13.35 -3.63
C TYR A 177 11.76 -11.95 -3.11
N GLN A 178 13.03 -11.57 -3.07
CA GLN A 178 13.45 -10.25 -2.64
C GLN A 178 12.96 -9.19 -3.63
N LEU A 179 12.21 -8.21 -3.11
CA LEU A 179 11.79 -7.06 -3.89
C LEU A 179 13.00 -6.14 -4.14
N LYS A 180 13.30 -5.91 -5.42
CA LYS A 180 14.44 -5.09 -5.86
C LYS A 180 14.01 -3.68 -6.20
N GLN A 181 14.94 -2.74 -6.04
CA GLN A 181 14.78 -1.32 -6.40
C GLN A 181 13.53 -0.67 -5.77
N VAL A 182 13.19 -1.06 -4.54
CA VAL A 182 11.98 -0.60 -3.85
C VAL A 182 11.98 0.93 -3.72
N ARG A 183 13.11 1.52 -3.35
CA ARG A 183 13.25 2.98 -3.20
C ARG A 183 12.96 3.71 -4.52
N GLU A 184 13.58 3.28 -5.60
CA GLU A 184 13.47 3.91 -6.92
C GLU A 184 12.05 3.76 -7.48
N ARG A 185 11.43 2.59 -7.26
CA ARG A 185 10.06 2.31 -7.71
C ARG A 185 9.02 3.11 -6.93
N LEU A 186 9.19 3.26 -5.61
CA LEU A 186 8.33 4.14 -4.81
C LEU A 186 8.52 5.61 -5.19
N ALA A 187 9.75 6.06 -5.41
CA ALA A 187 10.01 7.42 -5.89
C ALA A 187 9.34 7.68 -7.24
N LYS A 188 9.43 6.72 -8.16
CA LYS A 188 8.72 6.78 -9.45
C LYS A 188 7.21 6.86 -9.26
N GLY A 189 6.61 6.04 -8.40
CA GLY A 189 5.18 6.10 -8.07
C GLY A 189 4.76 7.48 -7.55
N LEU A 190 5.55 8.08 -6.66
CA LEU A 190 5.32 9.43 -6.15
C LEU A 190 5.48 10.53 -7.21
N VAL A 191 6.36 10.33 -8.21
CA VAL A 191 6.48 11.24 -9.38
C VAL A 191 5.24 11.11 -10.26
N ASP A 192 4.81 9.89 -10.56
CA ASP A 192 3.64 9.62 -11.39
C ASP A 192 2.35 10.16 -10.72
N LYS A 193 2.31 10.20 -9.38
CA LYS A 193 1.24 10.83 -8.57
C LYS A 193 1.35 12.36 -8.44
N GLY A 194 2.40 12.98 -8.98
CA GLY A 194 2.63 14.43 -8.97
C GLY A 194 3.11 15.01 -7.64
N ILE A 195 3.56 14.18 -6.70
CA ILE A 195 4.01 14.62 -5.37
C ILE A 195 5.49 15.00 -5.41
N LEU A 196 6.28 14.22 -6.14
CA LEU A 196 7.68 14.51 -6.42
C LEU A 196 7.84 14.92 -7.88
N ARG A 197 8.93 15.62 -8.19
CA ARG A 197 9.40 15.82 -9.57
C ARG A 197 10.75 15.19 -9.75
N THR A 198 11.09 14.79 -10.96
CA THR A 198 12.46 14.36 -11.27
C THR A 198 13.30 15.58 -11.65
N GLU A 199 14.35 15.84 -10.88
CA GLU A 199 15.37 16.84 -11.19
C GLU A 199 16.72 16.15 -11.42
N LYS A 200 17.40 16.55 -12.50
CA LYS A 200 18.76 16.12 -12.78
C LYS A 200 19.73 17.09 -12.10
N ARG A 201 20.43 16.64 -11.06
CA ARG A 201 21.51 17.39 -10.43
C ARG A 201 22.84 16.99 -11.03
N ASN A 202 23.55 17.96 -11.58
CA ASN A 202 24.87 17.75 -12.18
C ASN A 202 25.93 17.91 -11.09
N PHE A 203 26.69 16.85 -10.84
CA PHE A 203 27.92 16.90 -10.04
C PHE A 203 29.11 16.96 -10.99
N LEU A 204 30.28 17.37 -10.49
CA LEU A 204 31.48 17.56 -11.30
C LEU A 204 31.86 16.31 -12.14
N LEU A 205 31.53 15.10 -11.66
CA LEU A 205 31.93 13.83 -12.26
C LEU A 205 30.77 12.96 -12.76
N PHE A 206 29.52 13.29 -12.41
CA PHE A 206 28.36 12.49 -12.77
C PHE A 206 27.07 13.29 -12.57
N ASP A 207 25.99 12.82 -13.18
CA ASP A 207 24.67 13.37 -12.96
C ASP A 207 23.85 12.43 -12.06
N MET A 208 23.10 12.98 -11.12
CA MET A 208 22.24 12.22 -10.22
C MET A 208 20.79 12.67 -10.39
N ALA A 209 19.90 11.71 -10.60
CA ALA A 209 18.47 11.95 -10.52
C ALA A 209 18.07 12.15 -9.05
N THR A 210 17.44 13.28 -8.76
CA THR A 210 16.88 13.62 -7.44
C THR A 210 15.38 13.85 -7.56
N HIS A 211 14.67 13.62 -6.47
CA HIS A 211 13.21 13.65 -6.46
C HIS A 211 12.67 14.64 -5.43
N PRO A 212 12.88 15.97 -5.59
CA PRO A 212 12.40 16.95 -4.64
C PRO A 212 10.87 17.00 -4.59
N VAL A 213 10.35 17.40 -3.43
CA VAL A 213 8.90 17.53 -3.20
C VAL A 213 8.38 18.73 -3.99
N VAL A 214 7.30 18.51 -4.74
CA VAL A 214 6.53 19.55 -5.44
C VAL A 214 5.33 19.93 -4.57
N GLU A 215 4.54 18.93 -4.21
CA GLU A 215 3.31 19.10 -3.45
C GLU A 215 3.57 18.90 -1.96
N GLY A 216 3.92 19.99 -1.27
CA GLY A 216 4.19 19.97 0.17
C GLY A 216 2.97 19.59 1.02
N ALA A 217 1.75 19.76 0.50
CA ALA A 217 0.52 19.49 1.25
C ALA A 217 0.36 18.01 1.61
N ALA A 218 0.79 17.09 0.75
CA ALA A 218 0.78 15.65 1.03
C ALA A 218 1.60 15.32 2.28
N LYS A 219 2.82 15.87 2.34
CA LYS A 219 3.72 15.63 3.45
C LYS A 219 3.27 16.33 4.73
N GLU A 220 2.76 17.55 4.62
CA GLU A 220 2.23 18.27 5.78
C GLU A 220 0.97 17.63 6.37
N ASP A 221 0.13 17.01 5.53
CA ASP A 221 -1.00 16.18 5.98
C ASP A 221 -0.50 15.00 6.83
N ILE A 222 0.50 14.25 6.34
CA ILE A 222 1.06 13.12 7.08
C ILE A 222 1.67 13.60 8.42
N ARG A 223 2.49 14.66 8.39
CA ARG A 223 3.07 15.26 9.62
C ARG A 223 1.98 15.71 10.60
N ARG A 224 0.88 16.26 10.12
CA ARG A 224 -0.27 16.65 10.95
C ARG A 224 -0.95 15.44 11.57
N ARG A 225 -1.20 14.37 10.80
CA ARG A 225 -1.76 13.12 11.34
C ARG A 225 -0.87 12.50 12.42
N VAL A 226 0.44 12.43 12.18
CA VAL A 226 1.43 11.95 13.18
C VAL A 226 1.35 12.78 14.46
N ARG A 227 1.48 14.12 14.35
CA ARG A 227 1.42 15.01 15.53
C ARG A 227 0.07 14.90 16.24
N ASN A 228 -1.04 14.83 15.52
CA ASN A 228 -2.37 14.72 16.11
C ASN A 228 -2.48 13.43 16.94
N VAL A 229 -2.08 12.29 16.38
CA VAL A 229 -2.15 10.99 17.06
C VAL A 229 -1.25 10.93 18.30
N LEU A 230 -0.06 11.53 18.24
CA LEU A 230 0.95 11.41 19.29
C LEU A 230 0.91 12.51 20.36
N THR A 231 0.15 13.59 20.17
CA THR A 231 0.13 14.73 21.10
C THR A 231 -1.25 15.14 21.59
N GLN A 232 -2.31 14.87 20.81
CA GLN A 232 -3.64 15.34 21.18
C GLN A 232 -4.31 14.37 22.14
N ARG A 233 -4.99 14.92 23.15
CA ARG A 233 -5.83 14.15 24.06
C ARG A 233 -6.96 13.43 23.33
N THR A 234 -7.61 14.14 22.40
CA THR A 234 -8.66 13.60 21.54
C THR A 234 -8.21 13.67 20.09
N VAL A 235 -8.10 12.50 19.46
CA VAL A 235 -7.66 12.37 18.07
C VAL A 235 -8.87 12.45 17.16
N VAL A 236 -8.90 13.49 16.33
CA VAL A 236 -9.88 13.66 15.26
C VAL A 236 -9.13 13.72 13.94
N LEU A 237 -9.46 12.81 13.02
CA LEU A 237 -8.85 12.75 11.69
C LEU A 237 -9.67 13.60 10.72
N THR A 238 -9.20 14.81 10.42
CA THR A 238 -9.82 15.68 9.42
C THR A 238 -9.77 15.01 8.04
N PRO A 239 -10.89 14.91 7.30
CA PRO A 239 -10.87 14.40 5.94
C PRO A 239 -10.00 15.26 5.03
N THR A 240 -9.14 14.61 4.25
CA THR A 240 -8.32 15.25 3.22
C THR A 240 -8.31 14.41 1.95
N GLN A 241 -7.77 14.95 0.85
CA GLN A 241 -7.62 14.17 -0.39
C GLN A 241 -6.73 12.92 -0.24
N TYR A 242 -5.90 12.87 0.81
CA TYR A 242 -4.99 11.75 1.10
C TYR A 242 -5.60 10.77 2.10
N LEU A 243 -6.52 11.23 2.95
CA LEU A 243 -7.30 10.40 3.87
C LEU A 243 -8.80 10.80 3.79
N PRO A 244 -9.53 10.32 2.76
CA PRO A 244 -10.95 10.61 2.57
C PRO A 244 -11.81 10.16 3.75
N GLU A 245 -13.01 10.75 3.91
CA GLU A 245 -13.92 10.44 5.03
C GLU A 245 -14.53 9.04 4.94
N ASP A 246 -14.81 8.59 3.73
CA ASP A 246 -15.42 7.31 3.37
C ASP A 246 -14.44 6.14 3.32
N LEU A 247 -13.14 6.42 3.48
CA LEU A 247 -12.11 5.40 3.53
C LEU A 247 -12.36 4.44 4.72
N GLU A 248 -12.20 3.15 4.49
CA GLU A 248 -12.28 2.17 5.57
C GLU A 248 -11.02 2.19 6.45
N PHE A 249 -11.20 1.94 7.75
CA PHE A 249 -10.11 1.79 8.71
C PHE A 249 -9.19 3.01 8.82
N ARG A 250 -9.72 4.25 8.74
CA ARG A 250 -8.93 5.49 8.77
C ARG A 250 -8.05 5.58 10.00
N TYR A 251 -8.57 5.20 11.17
CA TYR A 251 -7.81 5.24 12.41
C TYR A 251 -6.76 4.13 12.47
N VAL A 252 -7.13 2.90 12.11
CA VAL A 252 -6.18 1.77 12.10
C VAL A 252 -5.05 2.00 11.08
N ARG A 253 -5.35 2.53 9.88
CA ARG A 253 -4.34 2.89 8.87
C ARG A 253 -3.40 3.99 9.36
N THR A 254 -3.94 5.00 10.03
CA THR A 254 -3.11 6.09 10.58
C THR A 254 -2.20 5.59 11.69
N ILE A 255 -2.67 4.69 12.57
CA ILE A 255 -1.82 4.05 13.59
C ILE A 255 -0.76 3.17 12.93
N ALA A 256 -1.15 2.37 11.93
CA ALA A 256 -0.20 1.55 11.19
C ALA A 256 0.91 2.39 10.53
N MET A 257 0.57 3.56 9.97
CA MET A 257 1.54 4.52 9.45
C MET A 257 2.47 5.06 10.54
N VAL A 258 1.94 5.46 11.71
CA VAL A 258 2.76 5.96 12.83
C VAL A 258 3.71 4.88 13.35
N CYS A 259 3.22 3.67 13.57
CA CYS A 259 4.01 2.51 14.00
C CYS A 259 5.07 2.11 12.97
N ALA A 260 4.73 2.12 11.69
CA ALA A 260 5.69 1.85 10.62
C ALA A 260 6.77 2.95 10.52
N ALA A 261 6.39 4.22 10.65
CA ALA A 261 7.32 5.34 10.65
C ALA A 261 8.26 5.32 11.87
N HIS A 262 7.75 4.86 13.02
CA HIS A 262 8.54 4.60 14.22
C HIS A 262 9.57 3.50 13.96
N ALA A 263 9.13 2.31 13.53
CA ALA A 263 10.01 1.18 13.24
C ALA A 263 11.02 1.44 12.11
N ALA A 264 10.68 2.31 11.16
CA ALA A 264 11.55 2.75 10.08
C ALA A 264 12.57 3.84 10.50
N ASN A 265 12.56 4.30 11.76
CA ASN A 265 13.39 5.41 12.25
C ASN A 265 13.22 6.72 11.46
N VAL A 266 12.01 7.00 10.96
CA VAL A 266 11.68 8.25 10.24
C VAL A 266 10.64 9.12 10.95
N LEU A 267 10.08 8.65 12.07
CA LEU A 267 9.08 9.37 12.85
C LEU A 267 9.57 10.74 13.34
N GLU A 268 10.85 10.86 13.72
CA GLU A 268 11.43 12.11 14.23
C GLU A 268 11.25 13.29 13.27
N ASN A 269 11.29 13.03 11.96
CA ASN A 269 11.16 14.07 10.93
C ASN A 269 9.80 14.79 11.00
N ALA A 270 8.75 14.13 11.50
CA ALA A 270 7.43 14.72 11.72
C ALA A 270 7.30 15.48 13.05
N LEU A 271 8.18 15.18 14.02
CA LEU A 271 8.18 15.73 15.38
C LEU A 271 9.23 16.84 15.57
N SER A 272 9.97 17.17 14.52
CA SER A 272 11.06 18.16 14.54
C SER A 272 10.64 19.55 15.05
N THR A 273 9.36 19.93 14.88
CA THR A 273 8.81 21.21 15.37
C THR A 273 8.45 21.20 16.85
N LEU A 274 8.43 20.04 17.51
CA LEU A 274 8.11 19.91 18.93
C LEU A 274 9.37 20.15 19.79
N GLY A 275 9.15 20.68 20.99
CA GLY A 275 10.19 20.77 22.02
C GLY A 275 10.65 19.38 22.50
N HIS A 276 11.81 19.32 23.15
CA HIS A 276 12.45 18.06 23.55
C HIS A 276 11.54 17.14 24.37
N GLU A 277 10.90 17.66 25.43
CA GLU A 277 9.99 16.89 26.29
C GLU A 277 8.77 16.34 25.53
N ALA A 278 8.14 17.17 24.70
CA ALA A 278 7.00 16.76 23.89
C ALA A 278 7.38 15.69 22.84
N ARG A 279 8.63 15.72 22.36
CA ARG A 279 9.15 14.71 21.43
C ARG A 279 9.37 13.37 22.13
N GLU A 280 9.99 13.36 23.31
CA GLU A 280 10.16 12.15 24.11
C GLU A 280 8.81 11.52 24.44
N ASN A 281 7.85 12.32 24.91
CA ASN A 281 6.48 11.85 25.16
C ASN A 281 5.81 11.27 23.91
N ALA A 282 6.02 11.88 22.74
CA ALA A 282 5.49 11.37 21.47
C ALA A 282 6.14 10.04 21.06
N PHE A 283 7.43 9.82 21.33
CA PHE A 283 8.08 8.53 21.11
C PHE A 283 7.53 7.46 22.04
N SER A 284 7.44 7.73 23.35
CA SER A 284 6.84 6.79 24.30
C SER A 284 5.40 6.46 23.94
N MET A 285 4.64 7.44 23.43
CA MET A 285 3.29 7.20 22.93
C MET A 285 3.28 6.31 21.68
N ALA A 286 4.26 6.45 20.77
CA ALA A 286 4.38 5.58 19.59
C ALA A 286 4.71 4.13 19.99
N ASP A 287 5.58 3.93 20.99
CA ASP A 287 5.89 2.61 21.56
C ASP A 287 4.64 1.93 22.13
N GLU A 288 3.84 2.68 22.88
CA GLU A 288 2.60 2.21 23.50
C GLU A 288 1.53 1.85 22.47
N LEU A 289 1.36 2.69 21.44
CA LEU A 289 0.51 2.36 20.29
C LEU A 289 1.00 1.07 19.62
N LEU A 290 2.30 0.94 19.37
CA LEU A 290 2.85 -0.24 18.74
C LEU A 290 2.62 -1.50 19.60
N LEU A 291 2.82 -1.42 20.91
CA LEU A 291 2.57 -2.53 21.84
C LEU A 291 1.08 -2.91 21.94
N GLN A 292 0.19 -1.90 21.91
CA GLN A 292 -1.25 -2.10 22.01
C GLN A 292 -1.84 -2.74 20.75
N TYR A 293 -1.44 -2.25 19.57
CA TYR A 293 -1.99 -2.68 18.28
C TYR A 293 -1.21 -3.83 17.63
N SER A 294 -0.11 -4.31 18.25
CA SER A 294 0.58 -5.56 17.89
C SER A 294 -0.06 -6.82 18.49
N GLN A 295 -1.22 -6.70 19.14
CA GLN A 295 -1.97 -7.81 19.73
C GLN A 295 -3.36 -7.93 19.08
N TRP A 296 -3.88 -9.16 18.97
CA TRP A 296 -5.21 -9.43 18.40
C TRP A 296 -6.05 -10.30 19.34
N PRO A 297 -7.32 -9.94 19.64
CA PRO A 297 -8.00 -8.68 19.26
C PRO A 297 -7.28 -7.44 19.80
N PHE A 298 -7.45 -6.28 19.14
CA PHE A 298 -6.83 -5.04 19.61
C PHE A 298 -7.23 -4.77 21.06
N ALA A 299 -6.23 -4.53 21.92
CA ALA A 299 -6.48 -4.41 23.34
C ALA A 299 -7.32 -3.16 23.63
N ALA A 300 -8.48 -3.32 24.28
CA ALA A 300 -9.28 -2.21 24.80
C ALA A 300 -8.71 -1.61 26.11
N ARG A 301 -7.38 -1.64 26.27
CA ARG A 301 -6.73 -1.05 27.43
C ARG A 301 -6.65 0.47 27.27
N PRO A 302 -6.88 1.24 28.34
CA PRO A 302 -6.59 2.68 28.32
C PRO A 302 -5.11 2.90 28.03
N LEU A 303 -4.81 3.84 27.13
CA LEU A 303 -3.47 4.36 26.91
C LEU A 303 -2.94 5.05 28.19
N PRO A 304 -1.61 5.24 28.32
CA PRO A 304 -1.03 5.93 29.47
C PRO A 304 -1.71 7.29 29.74
N GLY A 305 -2.08 7.53 31.00
CA GLY A 305 -2.89 8.70 31.40
C GLY A 305 -4.40 8.46 31.43
N GLY A 306 -4.88 7.24 31.12
CA GLY A 306 -6.29 6.86 31.21
C GLY A 306 -7.20 7.73 30.33
N ASN A 307 -8.43 8.01 30.77
CA ASN A 307 -9.35 8.93 30.08
C ASN A 307 -8.84 10.40 29.97
N GLY A 308 -7.70 10.71 30.59
CA GLY A 308 -7.02 12.01 30.53
C GLY A 308 -5.82 12.07 29.58
N GLY A 309 -5.34 10.91 29.10
CA GLY A 309 -4.10 10.79 28.34
C GLY A 309 -4.21 11.17 26.87
N VAL A 310 -3.06 11.21 26.19
CA VAL A 310 -2.98 11.35 24.73
C VAL A 310 -3.74 10.20 24.07
N GLY A 311 -4.53 10.50 23.04
CA GLY A 311 -5.26 9.47 22.30
C GLY A 311 -6.36 8.76 23.09
N ALA A 312 -6.93 9.38 24.12
CA ALA A 312 -7.92 8.74 25.01
C ALA A 312 -9.14 8.14 24.29
N ASN A 313 -9.52 8.70 23.12
CA ASN A 313 -10.64 8.20 22.31
C ASN A 313 -10.24 7.12 21.29
N LEU A 314 -8.94 6.87 21.05
CA LEU A 314 -8.47 5.92 20.03
C LEU A 314 -9.04 4.51 20.22
N PRO A 315 -9.00 3.90 21.43
CA PRO A 315 -9.54 2.56 21.62
C PRO A 315 -11.03 2.47 21.28
N GLN A 316 -11.80 3.52 21.55
CA GLN A 316 -13.23 3.53 21.23
C GLN A 316 -13.47 3.59 19.72
N VAL A 317 -12.89 4.59 19.03
CA VAL A 317 -13.14 4.78 17.58
C VAL A 317 -12.61 3.62 16.76
N ILE A 318 -11.53 2.96 17.18
CA ILE A 318 -11.02 1.76 16.50
C ILE A 318 -11.93 0.57 16.73
N ASN A 319 -12.42 0.37 17.95
CA ASN A 319 -13.40 -0.68 18.19
C ASN A 319 -14.69 -0.45 17.38
N GLU A 320 -15.11 0.79 17.17
CA GLU A 320 -16.21 1.12 16.27
C GLU A 320 -15.89 0.74 14.81
N GLU A 321 -14.69 1.05 14.29
CA GLU A 321 -14.23 0.63 12.96
C GLU A 321 -14.20 -0.91 12.82
N VAL A 322 -13.65 -1.61 13.80
CA VAL A 322 -13.56 -3.09 13.81
C VAL A 322 -14.95 -3.72 13.87
N ASN A 323 -15.84 -3.20 14.72
CA ASN A 323 -17.21 -3.72 14.86
C ASN A 323 -18.06 -3.47 13.61
N LYS A 324 -17.76 -2.42 12.83
CA LYS A 324 -18.42 -2.15 11.55
C LYS A 324 -17.99 -3.14 10.46
N ALA A 325 -16.80 -3.72 10.55
CA ALA A 325 -16.21 -4.60 9.54
C ALA A 325 -15.87 -6.00 10.09
N LYS A 326 -16.86 -6.67 10.70
CA LYS A 326 -16.71 -8.03 11.27
C LYS A 326 -16.33 -9.09 10.25
N ASP A 327 -16.68 -8.88 8.99
CA ASP A 327 -16.28 -9.71 7.86
C ASP A 327 -14.78 -9.62 7.55
N LYS A 328 -14.08 -8.59 8.05
CA LYS A 328 -12.66 -8.31 7.80
C LYS A 328 -11.75 -8.59 9.00
N GLU A 329 -12.23 -9.32 10.01
CA GLU A 329 -11.45 -9.64 11.22
C GLU A 329 -10.14 -10.37 10.91
N LEU A 330 -10.13 -11.27 9.92
CA LEU A 330 -8.92 -12.03 9.57
C LEU A 330 -7.86 -11.15 8.90
N GLN A 331 -8.27 -10.10 8.20
CA GLN A 331 -7.40 -9.10 7.58
C GLN A 331 -6.81 -8.18 8.66
N LEU A 332 -7.64 -7.76 9.64
CA LEU A 332 -7.17 -6.97 10.78
C LEU A 332 -6.23 -7.76 11.69
N GLU A 333 -6.40 -9.07 11.79
CA GLU A 333 -5.44 -9.96 12.46
C GLU A 333 -4.06 -9.94 11.75
N VAL A 334 -4.02 -9.81 10.41
CA VAL A 334 -2.76 -9.60 9.64
C VAL A 334 -2.12 -8.26 10.00
N VAL A 335 -2.93 -7.21 10.15
CA VAL A 335 -2.44 -5.89 10.56
C VAL A 335 -1.74 -5.97 11.92
N ALA A 336 -2.39 -6.58 12.92
CA ALA A 336 -1.79 -6.78 14.24
C ALA A 336 -0.50 -7.62 14.18
N ALA A 337 -0.49 -8.69 13.37
CA ALA A 337 0.68 -9.53 13.19
C ALA A 337 1.86 -8.80 12.53
N CYS A 338 1.60 -7.93 11.55
CA CYS A 338 2.65 -7.12 10.95
C CYS A 338 3.20 -6.08 11.94
N LEU A 339 2.35 -5.45 12.76
CA LEU A 339 2.80 -4.56 13.83
C LEU A 339 3.63 -5.31 14.89
N SER A 340 3.30 -6.57 15.18
CA SER A 340 4.13 -7.44 16.04
C SER A 340 5.50 -7.81 15.42
N VAL A 341 5.67 -7.67 14.11
CA VAL A 341 7.00 -7.78 13.50
C VAL A 341 7.81 -6.51 13.78
N PHE A 342 7.18 -5.34 13.69
CA PHE A 342 7.83 -4.05 13.98
C PHE A 342 8.33 -3.92 15.41
N THR A 343 7.68 -4.54 16.41
CA THR A 343 8.19 -4.56 17.80
C THR A 343 9.51 -5.30 17.96
N ARG A 344 9.92 -6.11 16.98
CA ARG A 344 11.14 -6.93 17.02
C ARG A 344 12.23 -6.38 16.10
N LEU A 345 11.99 -5.27 15.41
CA LEU A 345 12.90 -4.73 14.40
C LEU A 345 14.24 -4.29 15.02
N ASP A 346 14.22 -3.74 16.24
CA ASP A 346 15.43 -3.38 16.99
C ASP A 346 16.31 -4.58 17.38
N SER A 347 15.77 -5.81 17.31
CA SER A 347 16.52 -7.04 17.59
C SER A 347 17.07 -7.75 16.35
N LEU A 348 16.74 -7.24 15.15
CA LEU A 348 17.18 -7.80 13.87
C LEU A 348 18.47 -7.15 13.33
N LEU A 349 18.90 -6.04 13.95
CA LEU A 349 20.19 -5.38 13.71
C LEU A 349 21.12 -5.59 14.91
#